data_AF-A0A560CPC2-F1
#
_entry.id   AF-A0A560CPC2-F1
#
_cell.length_a   1.000
_cell.length_b   1.000
_cell.length_c   1.000
_cell.angle_alpha   90.00
_cell.angle_beta   90.00
_cell.angle_gamma   90.00
#
_symmetry.space_group_name_H-M   'P 1'
#
loop_
_entity.id
_entity.type
_entity.pdbx_description
1 polymer ?
#
loop_
_entity_poly.entity_id
_entity_poly.type
_entity_poly.pdbx_seq_one_letter_code
_entity_poly.pdbx_strand_id
1 'polypeptide(L)'
;MTARRLIPLSPVLPLLLAGALWAVPAGAADTPPPGAPATPGEQARQGVELLMKALEGWVRQVPMFAPPEVTPEGDIVIRRLDRSRPVPPNPSPAEPAPPKSEPPMPNAPTDL
;
A
#
# COMPACT_ATOMS: atom_id res chain seq x y z
N MET A 1 -50.77 53.28 13.13
CA MET A 1 -49.67 54.26 13.20
C MET A 1 -48.80 53.93 14.40
N THR A 2 -47.48 54.10 14.26
CA THR A 2 -46.47 54.19 15.35
C THR A 2 -45.95 52.85 15.90
N ALA A 3 -44.66 52.53 15.95
CA ALA A 3 -43.43 52.99 15.30
C ALA A 3 -42.37 51.90 15.51
N ARG A 4 -41.54 51.63 14.49
CA ARG A 4 -40.31 50.85 14.60
C ARG A 4 -39.37 51.54 15.60
N ARG A 5 -38.90 50.82 16.62
CA ARG A 5 -37.69 51.20 17.37
C ARG A 5 -36.57 50.22 17.02
N LEU A 6 -35.69 50.70 16.14
CA LEU A 6 -34.35 50.17 15.96
C LEU A 6 -33.57 50.42 17.26
N ILE A 7 -33.19 49.35 17.95
CA ILE A 7 -32.27 49.42 19.08
C ILE A 7 -30.85 49.21 18.51
N PRO A 8 -29.92 50.13 18.76
CA PRO A 8 -28.58 50.09 18.17
C PRO A 8 -27.72 48.96 18.73
N LEU A 9 -26.96 48.33 17.83
CA LEU A 9 -25.83 47.44 18.12
C LEU A 9 -24.94 48.07 19.20
N SER A 10 -24.84 47.42 20.36
CA SER A 10 -23.88 47.75 21.40
C SER A 10 -22.65 46.85 21.24
N PRO A 11 -21.47 47.37 20.84
CA PRO A 11 -20.25 46.58 20.68
C PRO A 11 -19.48 46.55 22.01
N VAL A 12 -20.12 46.13 23.10
CA VAL A 12 -19.44 46.04 24.42
C VAL A 12 -19.25 44.57 24.85
N LEU A 13 -19.66 43.61 24.03
CA LEU A 13 -19.61 42.19 24.39
C LEU A 13 -18.29 41.42 24.09
N PRO A 14 -17.28 41.88 23.32
CA PRO A 14 -16.09 41.04 23.13
C PRO A 14 -15.03 41.20 24.23
N LEU A 15 -15.16 42.18 25.13
CA LEU A 15 -14.09 42.55 26.08
C LEU A 15 -14.23 41.92 27.48
N LEU A 16 -14.84 40.74 27.57
CA LEU A 16 -14.87 39.91 28.79
C LEU A 16 -14.31 38.50 28.55
N LEU A 17 -13.55 38.30 27.46
CA LEU A 17 -12.99 36.99 27.08
C LEU A 17 -11.47 36.84 27.27
N ALA A 18 -10.78 37.81 27.90
CA ALA A 18 -9.31 37.87 27.85
C ALA A 18 -8.56 37.85 29.21
N GLY A 19 -9.22 37.67 30.36
CA GLY A 19 -8.57 37.91 31.66
C GLY A 19 -8.66 36.85 32.75
N ALA A 20 -9.46 35.79 32.61
CA ALA A 20 -9.87 34.98 33.77
C ALA A 20 -9.50 33.50 33.72
N LEU A 21 -8.48 33.09 32.95
CA LEU A 21 -8.05 31.68 32.89
C LEU A 21 -6.57 31.45 33.24
N TRP A 22 -6.02 32.26 34.15
CA TRP A 22 -4.70 32.03 34.73
C TRP A 22 -4.77 31.69 36.22
N ALA A 23 -5.54 30.66 36.54
CA ALA A 23 -5.50 29.99 37.83
C ALA A 23 -5.65 28.47 37.62
N VAL A 24 -4.60 27.84 37.08
CA VAL A 24 -4.47 26.38 37.10
C VAL A 24 -3.65 26.02 38.33
N PRO A 25 -4.17 25.21 39.27
CA PRO A 25 -3.36 24.69 40.36
C PRO A 25 -2.34 23.71 39.75
N ALA A 26 -1.06 24.04 39.89
CA ALA A 26 0.03 23.12 39.65
C ALA A 26 0.03 22.06 40.77
N GLY A 27 -0.57 20.90 40.49
CA GLY A 27 -0.42 19.72 41.35
C GLY A 27 -1.71 18.95 41.58
N ALA A 28 -2.02 18.00 40.70
CA ALA A 28 -2.69 16.73 41.04
C ALA A 28 -2.80 15.84 39.78
N ALA A 29 -2.48 14.55 39.97
CA ALA A 29 -2.74 13.41 39.09
C ALA A 29 -1.86 13.23 37.84
N ASP A 30 -0.76 12.50 38.01
CA ASP A 30 0.01 11.82 36.95
C ASP A 30 -0.72 10.54 36.48
N THR A 31 -2.03 10.64 36.27
CA THR A 31 -2.82 9.58 35.64
C THR A 31 -3.62 10.27 34.54
N PRO A 32 -3.25 10.07 33.27
CA PRO A 32 -3.99 10.64 32.16
C PRO A 32 -5.45 10.19 32.28
N PRO A 33 -6.42 11.12 32.26
CA PRO A 33 -7.83 10.74 32.21
C PRO A 33 -8.08 9.86 30.97
N PRO A 34 -8.94 8.83 31.05
CA PRO A 34 -9.34 8.08 29.88
C PRO A 34 -9.95 9.06 28.86
N GLY A 35 -9.34 9.14 27.67
CA GLY A 35 -9.68 10.15 26.65
C GLY A 35 -8.73 11.35 26.56
N ALA A 36 -7.61 11.36 27.29
CA ALA A 36 -6.54 12.31 27.05
C ALA A 36 -6.06 12.23 25.59
N PRO A 37 -5.92 13.37 24.87
CA PRO A 37 -5.52 13.37 23.47
C PRO A 37 -4.15 12.71 23.32
N ALA A 38 -4.02 11.88 22.27
CA ALA A 38 -2.78 11.17 21.98
C ALA A 38 -1.62 12.18 21.93
N THR A 39 -0.50 11.84 22.57
CA THR A 39 0.69 12.67 22.47
C THR A 39 1.15 12.72 21.01
N PRO A 40 1.80 13.82 20.55
CA PRO A 40 2.22 13.93 19.16
C PRO A 40 3.05 12.74 18.64
N GLY A 41 3.87 12.12 19.51
CA GLY A 41 4.64 10.93 19.17
C GLY A 41 3.78 9.67 18.96
N GLU A 42 2.72 9.50 19.74
CA GLU A 42 1.75 8.40 19.59
C GLU A 42 0.98 8.54 18.26
N GLN A 43 0.55 9.76 17.93
CA GLN A 43 -0.17 10.04 16.68
C GLN A 43 0.71 9.77 15.45
N ALA A 44 2.00 10.14 15.49
CA ALA A 44 2.94 9.85 14.41
C ALA A 44 3.11 8.33 14.19
N ARG A 45 3.22 7.55 15.28
CA ARG A 45 3.31 6.08 15.20
C ARG A 45 2.06 5.44 14.60
N GLN A 46 0.88 5.88 15.04
CA GLN A 46 -0.39 5.41 14.49
C GLN A 46 -0.52 5.72 12.99
N GLY A 47 -0.08 6.92 12.57
CA GLY A 47 -0.06 7.29 11.15
C GLY A 47 0.82 6.38 10.29
N VAL A 48 2.02 6.04 10.79
CA VAL A 48 2.93 5.10 10.11
C VAL A 48 2.32 3.71 10.02
N GLU A 49 1.68 3.22 11.09
CA GLU A 49 1.04 1.91 11.07
C GLU A 49 -0.09 1.83 10.03
N LEU A 50 -0.92 2.87 9.93
CA LEU A 50 -1.96 2.96 8.91
C LEU A 50 -1.38 3.01 7.49
N LEU A 51 -0.29 3.76 7.29
CA LEU A 51 0.40 3.81 6.00
C LEU A 51 0.92 2.44 5.58
N MET A 52 1.55 1.70 6.49
CA MET A 52 2.08 0.36 6.21
C MET A 52 0.95 -0.62 5.87
N LYS A 53 -0.17 -0.58 6.59
CA LYS A 53 -1.36 -1.40 6.28
C LYS A 53 -1.94 -1.06 4.90
N ALA A 54 -2.01 0.23 4.56
CA ALA A 54 -2.48 0.66 3.24
C ALA A 54 -1.55 0.17 2.12
N LEU A 55 -0.23 0.27 2.33
CA LEU A 55 0.77 -0.23 1.37
C LEU A 55 0.67 -1.74 1.17
N GLU A 56 0.52 -2.51 2.26
CA GLU A 56 0.31 -3.95 2.19
C GLU A 56 -0.94 -4.31 1.39
N GLY A 57 -2.04 -3.59 1.63
CA GLY A 57 -3.28 -3.74 0.86
C GLY A 57 -3.07 -3.47 -0.63
N TRP A 58 -2.38 -2.37 -0.96
CA TRP A 58 -2.11 -1.99 -2.34
C TRP A 58 -1.25 -3.02 -3.08
N VAL A 59 -0.16 -3.50 -2.48
CA VAL A 59 0.70 -4.54 -3.06
C VAL A 59 -0.08 -5.83 -3.33
N ARG A 60 -1.03 -6.18 -2.45
CA ARG A 60 -1.88 -7.35 -2.64
C ARG A 60 -2.80 -7.23 -3.87
N GLN A 61 -3.20 -6.02 -4.25
CA GLN A 61 -4.03 -5.78 -5.42
C GLN A 61 -3.30 -5.96 -6.75
N VAL A 62 -1.96 -5.93 -6.76
CA VAL A 62 -1.16 -6.12 -7.97
C VAL A 62 -1.35 -7.56 -8.49
N PRO A 63 -1.90 -7.74 -9.71
CA PRO A 63 -2.06 -9.06 -10.30
C PRO A 63 -0.71 -9.65 -10.69
N MET A 64 -0.58 -10.96 -10.53
CA MET A 64 0.59 -11.72 -10.98
C MET A 64 0.21 -12.53 -12.22
N PHE A 65 1.13 -12.67 -13.16
CA PHE A 65 0.93 -13.42 -14.40
C PHE A 65 2.01 -14.49 -14.56
N ALA A 66 1.65 -15.59 -15.19
CA ALA A 66 2.57 -16.65 -15.58
C ALA A 66 3.39 -16.23 -16.81
N PRO A 67 4.53 -16.88 -17.07
CA PRO A 67 5.24 -16.75 -18.33
C PRO A 67 4.30 -17.02 -19.53
N PRO A 68 4.48 -16.32 -20.66
CA PRO A 68 3.67 -16.52 -21.85
C PRO A 68 3.94 -17.90 -22.47
N GLU A 69 2.86 -18.60 -22.82
CA GLU A 69 2.90 -19.88 -23.53
C GLU A 69 2.38 -19.69 -24.96
N VAL A 70 3.03 -20.32 -25.94
CA VAL A 70 2.58 -20.33 -27.34
C VAL A 70 1.87 -21.64 -27.61
N THR A 71 0.64 -21.57 -28.09
CA THR A 71 -0.17 -22.74 -28.47
C THR A 71 0.30 -23.33 -29.81
N PRO A 72 -0.03 -24.60 -30.11
CA PRO A 72 0.25 -25.21 -31.42
C PRO A 72 -0.34 -24.43 -32.61
N GLU A 73 -1.43 -23.70 -32.37
CA GLU A 73 -2.11 -22.86 -33.35
C GLU A 73 -1.42 -21.49 -33.54
N GLY A 74 -0.45 -21.15 -32.68
CA GLY A 74 0.33 -19.92 -32.73
C GLY A 74 -0.16 -18.79 -31.82
N ASP A 75 -1.21 -19.00 -31.03
CA ASP A 75 -1.73 -18.01 -30.09
C ASP A 75 -0.84 -17.88 -28.83
N ILE A 76 -0.74 -16.67 -28.28
CA ILE A 76 -0.01 -16.39 -27.03
C ILE A 76 -1.00 -16.32 -25.86
N VAL A 77 -0.83 -17.19 -24.87
CA VAL A 77 -1.66 -17.25 -23.67
C VAL A 77 -0.88 -16.74 -22.46
N ILE A 78 -1.39 -15.70 -21.80
CA ILE A 78 -0.84 -15.16 -20.54
C ILE A 78 -1.84 -15.44 -19.42
N ARG A 79 -1.52 -16.40 -18.55
CA ARG A 79 -2.40 -16.83 -17.47
C ARG A 79 -2.23 -15.93 -16.24
N ARG A 80 -3.33 -15.56 -15.58
CA ARG A 80 -3.29 -14.90 -14.27
C ARG A 80 -2.96 -15.93 -13.20
N LEU A 81 -2.02 -15.60 -12.31
CA LEU A 81 -1.67 -16.39 -11.15
C LEU A 81 -2.51 -15.94 -9.96
N ASP A 82 -3.32 -16.87 -9.44
CA ASP A 82 -4.05 -16.66 -8.19
C ASP A 82 -3.10 -16.89 -7.01
N ARG A 83 -2.79 -15.83 -6.24
CA ARG A 83 -1.92 -15.90 -5.05
C ARG A 83 -2.45 -16.85 -3.96
N SER A 84 -3.75 -17.15 -3.99
CA SER A 84 -4.45 -18.05 -3.04
C SER A 84 -4.55 -19.50 -3.51
N ARG A 85 -4.23 -19.81 -4.78
CA ARG A 85 -4.17 -21.19 -5.23
C ARG A 85 -2.75 -21.73 -5.07
N PRO A 86 -2.57 -22.97 -4.59
CA PRO A 86 -1.29 -23.63 -4.65
C PRO A 86 -0.83 -23.65 -6.11
N VAL A 87 0.41 -23.21 -6.34
CA VAL A 87 1.05 -23.22 -7.66
C VAL A 87 1.01 -24.65 -8.18
N PRO A 88 0.30 -24.96 -9.28
CA PRO A 88 0.40 -26.28 -9.88
C PRO A 88 1.86 -26.48 -10.28
N PRO A 89 2.41 -27.70 -10.10
CA PRO A 89 3.80 -27.98 -10.44
C PRO A 89 4.03 -27.55 -11.88
N ASN A 90 5.01 -26.67 -12.08
CA ASN A 90 5.44 -26.23 -13.40
C ASN A 90 5.73 -27.50 -14.22
N PRO A 91 5.10 -27.73 -15.39
CA PRO A 91 5.63 -28.73 -16.29
C PRO A 91 7.04 -28.25 -16.65
N SER A 92 8.04 -28.95 -16.12
CA SER A 92 9.43 -28.65 -16.38
C SER A 92 9.60 -28.47 -17.89
N PRO A 93 10.24 -27.39 -18.37
CA PRO A 93 10.61 -27.28 -19.76
C PRO A 93 11.27 -28.60 -20.14
N ALA A 94 10.75 -29.26 -21.17
CA ALA A 94 11.32 -30.50 -21.65
C ALA A 94 12.83 -30.29 -21.78
N GLU A 95 13.58 -31.17 -21.11
CA GLU A 95 15.04 -31.23 -21.20
C GLU A 95 15.41 -31.08 -22.68
N PRO A 96 16.34 -30.17 -23.04
CA PRO A 96 16.75 -30.01 -24.43
C PRO A 96 17.14 -31.39 -24.94
N ALA A 97 16.49 -31.85 -26.01
CA ALA A 97 16.83 -33.14 -26.60
C ALA A 97 18.35 -33.18 -26.82
N PRO A 98 19.04 -34.28 -26.44
CA PRO A 98 20.48 -34.38 -26.59
C PRO A 98 20.84 -34.08 -28.04
N PRO A 99 21.94 -33.35 -28.30
CA PRO A 99 22.35 -33.03 -29.66
C PRO A 99 22.42 -34.34 -30.44
N LYS A 100 21.63 -34.41 -31.51
CA LYS A 100 21.63 -35.56 -32.42
C LYS A 100 23.06 -35.69 -32.92
N SER A 101 23.78 -36.70 -32.44
CA SER A 101 25.17 -36.95 -32.82
C SER A 101 25.25 -36.96 -34.33
N GLU A 102 25.84 -35.90 -34.90
CA GLU A 102 26.13 -35.81 -36.31
C GLU A 102 27.07 -36.98 -36.63
N PRO A 103 26.73 -37.87 -37.58
CA PRO A 103 27.60 -39.00 -37.89
C PRO A 103 28.97 -38.46 -38.33
N PRO A 104 30.08 -39.09 -37.90
CA PRO A 104 31.41 -38.60 -38.21
C PRO A 104 31.54 -38.47 -39.73
N MET A 105 31.85 -37.26 -40.19
CA MET A 105 32.19 -37.01 -41.58
C MET A 105 33.28 -38.03 -41.99
N PRO A 106 33.13 -38.73 -43.13
CA PRO A 106 34.17 -39.60 -43.64
C PRO A 106 35.43 -38.76 -43.83
N ASN A 107 36.54 -39.20 -43.24
CA ASN A 107 37.84 -38.56 -43.40
C ASN A 107 38.07 -38.25 -44.88
N ALA A 108 38.28 -36.98 -45.21
CA ALA A 108 38.73 -36.62 -46.54
C ALA A 108 40.02 -37.40 -46.84
N PRO A 109 40.17 -38.02 -48.02
CA PRO A 109 41.42 -38.66 -48.38
C PRO A 109 42.51 -37.58 -48.34
N THR A 110 43.42 -37.70 -47.38
CA THR A 110 44.72 -37.04 -47.47
C THR A 110 45.48 -37.80 -48.55
N ASP A 111 45.22 -37.42 -49.80
CA ASP A 111 46.02 -37.84 -50.94
C ASP A 111 47.16 -36.82 -51.12
N LEU A 112 48.35 -37.29 -50.76
CA LEU A 112 49.69 -37.03 -51.31
C LEU A 112 50.14 -35.58 -51.57
#